data_AF-A0AA47P9S7-F1
#
_entry.id   AF-A0AA47P9S7-F1
#
_cell.length_a   1.000
_cell.length_b   1.000
_cell.length_c   1.000
_cell.angle_alpha   90.00
_cell.angle_beta   90.00
_cell.angle_gamma   90.00
#
_symmetry.space_group_name_H-M   'P 1'
#
loop_
_entity.id
_entity.type
_entity.pdbx_description
1 polymer ?
#
loop_
_entity_poly.entity_id
_entity_poly.type
_entity_poly.pdbx_seq_one_letter_code
_entity_poly.pdbx_strand_id
1 'polypeptide(L)'
;MSSPAVPLWTPCNWLTPNFQESGVFSLVFIPKIGDEGLYFCLFKQQEKKEREKVILLAILTATIFPAAPPPKDSIVHLVASVSPNFIGRITWTGPSGTPLRSEVKGKETLTKVPRFNAEDGGTYVCVFHPKDNSSRATFSFDVAVEVDAAAEASYTNVTQGHQISTASIAGVPFSLSCPPIQGDYVQVYWQNMDKKQEIKQLYQYDRWRDSQEQKKGPVLKRAGPPYNAQTGSFSFLMKPLVEDGGLYICMVYFNNKRYSQSTKLSVLKGIPSPKSTSLHLCCYYSAWSQVQQVGWTYQNRHHALQRFSPRIGLAIANISLPISANTAGNYTCTLRLKNGQEIWAVYTITLPTKGGRQSFRPAL
;
A
#
# COMPACT_ATOMS: atom_id res chain seq x y z
N MET A 1 -39.70 33.64 20.84
CA MET A 1 -39.71 33.20 22.25
C MET A 1 -38.32 32.68 22.58
N SER A 2 -37.50 33.58 23.09
CA SER A 2 -36.09 33.41 23.41
C SER A 2 -35.95 32.98 24.86
N SER A 3 -35.39 31.80 25.09
CA SER A 3 -34.85 31.44 26.40
C SER A 3 -33.41 31.97 26.46
N PRO A 4 -33.06 32.91 27.36
CA PRO A 4 -31.69 33.29 27.54
C PRO A 4 -30.97 32.18 28.31
N ALA A 5 -29.87 31.68 27.75
CA ALA A 5 -28.94 30.81 28.45
C ALA A 5 -28.37 31.59 29.65
N VAL A 6 -28.71 31.15 30.85
CA VAL A 6 -28.14 31.66 32.10
C VAL A 6 -26.68 31.20 32.16
N PRO A 7 -25.70 32.10 32.30
CA PRO A 7 -24.34 31.69 32.58
C PRO A 7 -24.33 31.06 33.98
N LEU A 8 -23.97 29.77 34.08
CA LEU A 8 -23.70 29.15 35.36
C LEU A 8 -22.47 29.82 35.96
N TRP A 9 -22.70 30.70 36.93
CA TRP A 9 -21.69 31.15 37.86
C TRP A 9 -21.43 30.01 38.83
N THR A 10 -20.45 29.16 38.55
CA THR A 10 -19.92 28.26 39.58
C THR A 10 -19.05 29.10 40.53
N PRO A 11 -19.40 29.20 41.83
CA PRO A 11 -18.52 29.83 42.80
C PRO A 11 -17.22 29.04 42.86
N CYS A 12 -16.08 29.74 42.72
CA CYS A 12 -14.76 29.15 42.95
C CYS A 12 -14.75 28.56 44.37
N ASN A 13 -14.58 27.25 44.50
CA ASN A 13 -14.56 26.60 45.80
C ASN A 13 -13.23 26.93 46.49
N TRP A 14 -13.32 27.56 47.66
CA TRP A 14 -12.24 28.21 48.39
C TRP A 14 -11.46 27.20 49.24
N LEU A 15 -10.41 26.58 48.68
CA LEU A 15 -9.57 25.64 49.41
C LEU A 15 -8.08 25.99 49.32
N THR A 16 -7.71 27.20 49.77
CA THR A 16 -6.40 27.44 50.41
C THR A 16 -6.51 28.60 51.42
N PRO A 17 -6.03 28.44 52.66
CA PRO A 17 -5.82 29.57 53.57
C PRO A 17 -4.56 30.34 53.11
N ASN A 18 -4.56 31.68 53.22
CA ASN A 18 -3.47 32.63 52.87
C ASN A 18 -3.57 33.36 51.52
N PHE A 19 -4.78 33.59 50.99
CA PHE A 19 -4.96 34.48 49.82
C PHE A 19 -4.69 35.97 50.11
N GLN A 20 -4.86 36.43 51.35
CA GLN A 20 -4.71 37.86 51.68
C GLN A 20 -3.26 38.38 51.63
N GLU A 21 -2.26 37.50 51.72
CA GLU A 21 -0.85 37.92 51.84
C GLU A 21 -0.04 37.83 50.54
N SER A 22 -0.42 36.97 49.58
CA SER A 22 0.41 36.71 48.38
C SER A 22 -0.05 37.45 47.12
N GLY A 23 -1.31 37.89 47.05
CA GLY A 23 -1.88 38.56 45.86
C GLY A 23 -2.00 37.67 44.60
N VAL A 24 -1.80 36.35 44.71
CA VAL A 24 -1.89 35.41 43.58
C VAL A 24 -3.27 34.75 43.55
N PHE A 25 -4.02 34.96 42.46
CA PHE A 25 -5.33 34.34 42.22
C PHE A 25 -5.18 33.17 41.25
N SER A 26 -5.47 31.94 41.69
CA SER A 26 -5.39 30.72 40.89
C SER A 26 -6.66 29.88 41.00
N LEU A 27 -7.04 29.24 39.88
CA LEU A 27 -8.15 28.29 39.80
C LEU A 27 -7.57 26.90 39.52
N VAL A 28 -7.91 25.92 40.36
CA VAL A 28 -7.45 24.53 40.24
C VAL A 28 -8.65 23.60 40.33
N PHE A 29 -8.83 22.75 39.31
CA PHE A 29 -9.85 21.71 39.29
C PHE A 29 -9.45 20.58 38.32
N ILE A 30 -10.16 19.45 38.42
CA ILE A 30 -10.02 18.33 37.50
C ILE A 30 -11.08 18.52 36.41
N PRO A 31 -10.70 18.87 35.17
CA PRO A 31 -11.66 19.12 34.10
C PRO A 31 -12.37 17.83 33.66
N LYS A 32 -13.67 17.93 33.41
CA LYS A 32 -14.54 16.87 32.88
C LYS A 32 -15.06 17.27 31.51
N ILE A 33 -15.53 16.28 30.76
CA ILE A 33 -16.30 16.53 29.53
C ILE A 33 -17.51 17.40 29.91
N GLY A 34 -17.66 18.53 29.23
CA GLY A 34 -18.65 19.57 29.52
C GLY A 34 -18.07 20.82 30.19
N ASP A 35 -16.87 20.73 30.79
CA ASP A 35 -16.18 21.90 31.37
C ASP A 35 -15.42 22.72 30.31
N GLU A 36 -15.39 22.27 29.07
CA GLU A 36 -14.66 22.98 28.02
C GLU A 36 -15.26 24.37 27.73
N GLY A 37 -14.39 25.35 27.48
CA GLY A 37 -14.85 26.73 27.24
C GLY A 37 -13.87 27.81 27.65
N LEU A 38 -14.33 29.05 27.56
CA LEU A 38 -13.55 30.24 27.93
C LEU A 38 -13.77 30.60 29.39
N TYR A 39 -12.68 30.63 30.13
CA TYR A 39 -12.61 31.06 31.52
C TYR A 39 -12.05 32.47 31.57
N PHE A 40 -12.73 33.34 32.31
CA PHE A 40 -12.36 34.76 32.45
C PHE A 40 -11.88 35.00 33.87
N CYS A 41 -10.63 35.43 34.01
CA CYS A 41 -10.08 35.91 35.26
C CYS A 41 -10.08 37.44 35.25
N LEU A 42 -10.93 38.03 36.09
CA LEU A 42 -11.17 39.46 36.15
C LEU A 42 -10.58 40.05 37.43
N PHE A 43 -9.61 40.94 37.30
CA PHE A 43 -9.01 41.67 38.41
C PHE A 43 -9.63 43.06 38.50
N LYS A 44 -10.26 43.36 39.64
CA LYS A 44 -10.83 44.69 39.95
C LYS A 44 -10.11 45.29 41.14
N GLN A 45 -9.66 46.53 41.01
CA GLN A 45 -9.12 47.33 42.12
C GLN A 45 -9.91 48.65 42.17
N GLN A 46 -10.46 48.99 43.34
CA GLN A 46 -11.28 50.20 43.53
C GLN A 46 -12.41 50.33 42.47
N GLU A 47 -13.15 49.25 42.23
CA GLU A 47 -14.24 49.13 41.24
C GLU A 47 -13.85 49.32 39.77
N LYS A 48 -12.58 49.62 39.47
CA LYS A 48 -12.06 49.73 38.11
C LYS A 48 -11.51 48.37 37.64
N LYS A 49 -11.83 47.96 36.41
CA LYS A 49 -11.29 46.75 35.78
C LYS A 49 -9.84 47.02 35.36
N GLU A 50 -8.89 46.41 36.06
CA GLU A 50 -7.45 46.61 35.87
C GLU A 50 -6.88 45.61 34.84
N ARG A 51 -7.31 44.35 34.90
CA ARG A 51 -6.77 43.29 34.03
C ARG A 51 -7.79 42.18 33.79
N GLU A 52 -7.84 41.70 32.55
CA GLU A 52 -8.60 40.51 32.17
C GLU A 52 -7.65 39.49 31.56
N LYS A 53 -7.70 38.26 32.06
CA LYS A 53 -7.00 37.13 31.45
C LYS A 53 -8.05 36.12 31.02
N VAL A 54 -8.08 35.83 29.72
CA VAL A 54 -8.95 34.81 29.13
C VAL A 54 -8.14 33.53 28.95
N ILE A 55 -8.70 32.41 29.40
CA ILE A 55 -8.08 31.08 29.32
C ILE A 55 -9.07 30.15 28.63
N LEU A 56 -8.68 29.54 27.53
CA LEU A 56 -9.47 28.48 26.90
C LEU A 56 -9.10 27.13 27.53
N LEU A 57 -10.08 26.46 28.13
CA LEU A 57 -9.98 25.05 28.46
C LEU A 57 -10.46 24.23 27.27
N ALA A 58 -9.54 23.48 26.66
CA ALA A 58 -9.83 22.52 25.62
C ALA A 58 -9.52 21.11 26.11
N ILE A 59 -10.41 20.17 25.81
CA ILE A 59 -10.31 18.76 26.19
C ILE A 59 -9.90 17.98 24.95
N LEU A 60 -8.72 17.35 25.00
CA LEU A 60 -8.31 16.36 24.03
C LEU A 60 -8.85 15.00 24.45
N THR A 61 -9.66 14.38 23.60
CA THR A 61 -10.13 13.01 23.78
C THR A 61 -9.39 12.10 22.83
N ALA A 62 -8.76 11.05 23.36
CA ALA A 62 -8.10 9.99 22.60
C ALA A 62 -8.83 8.66 22.84
N THR A 63 -9.20 7.96 21.76
CA THR A 63 -9.91 6.69 21.81
C THR A 63 -9.22 5.65 20.93
N ILE A 64 -9.36 4.38 21.32
CA ILE A 64 -8.78 3.24 20.62
C ILE A 64 -9.93 2.34 20.16
N PHE A 65 -9.84 1.83 18.93
CA PHE A 65 -10.77 0.84 18.39
C PHE A 65 -10.02 -0.29 17.66
N PRO A 66 -10.38 -1.58 17.85
CA PRO A 66 -11.36 -2.09 18.81
C PRO A 66 -10.95 -1.78 20.26
N ALA A 67 -11.91 -1.84 21.19
CA ALA A 67 -11.65 -1.53 22.60
C ALA A 67 -10.49 -2.39 23.14
N ALA A 68 -9.61 -1.77 23.92
CA ALA A 68 -8.42 -2.43 24.42
C ALA A 68 -8.77 -3.59 25.38
N PRO A 69 -8.03 -4.72 25.33
CA PRO A 69 -6.90 -4.98 24.43
C PRO A 69 -7.34 -5.43 23.02
N PRO A 70 -6.82 -4.83 21.92
CA PRO A 70 -7.15 -5.27 20.56
C PRO A 70 -6.56 -6.66 20.23
N PRO A 71 -7.27 -7.48 19.44
CA PRO A 71 -6.75 -8.78 18.98
C PRO A 71 -5.47 -8.65 18.16
N LYS A 72 -4.62 -9.67 18.24
CA LYS A 72 -3.45 -9.83 17.38
C LYS A 72 -3.85 -9.84 15.89
N ASP A 73 -3.01 -9.24 15.05
CA ASP A 73 -3.17 -9.11 13.60
C ASP A 73 -4.40 -8.27 13.16
N SER A 74 -5.05 -7.57 14.10
CA SER A 74 -6.12 -6.61 13.82
C SER A 74 -5.58 -5.30 13.23
N ILE A 75 -6.50 -4.43 12.78
CA ILE A 75 -6.18 -3.03 12.48
C ILE A 75 -6.67 -2.19 13.65
N VAL A 76 -5.73 -1.62 14.41
CA VAL A 76 -6.03 -0.72 15.53
C VAL A 76 -6.23 0.68 14.99
N HIS A 77 -7.25 1.37 15.46
CA HIS A 77 -7.54 2.76 15.16
C HIS A 77 -7.22 3.61 16.38
N LEU A 78 -6.41 4.64 16.19
CA LEU A 78 -6.11 5.69 17.16
C LEU A 78 -6.85 6.94 16.71
N VAL A 79 -7.85 7.34 17.47
CA VAL A 79 -8.72 8.47 17.15
C VAL A 79 -8.53 9.55 18.19
N ALA A 80 -8.34 10.79 17.75
CA ALA A 80 -8.22 11.93 18.65
C ALA A 80 -9.08 13.10 18.18
N SER A 81 -9.66 13.82 19.12
CA SER A 81 -10.44 15.05 18.87
C SER A 81 -10.28 16.05 19.99
N VAL A 82 -10.52 17.34 19.69
CA VAL A 82 -10.43 18.44 20.65
C VAL A 82 -11.77 19.15 20.76
N SER A 83 -12.27 19.35 21.98
CA SER A 83 -13.48 20.13 22.28
C SER A 83 -13.16 21.31 23.22
N PRO A 84 -13.63 22.55 22.95
CA PRO A 84 -14.31 22.96 21.74
C PRO A 84 -13.37 22.93 20.54
N ASN A 85 -13.92 22.90 19.32
CA ASN A 85 -13.12 22.83 18.10
C ASN A 85 -12.16 24.02 18.02
N PHE A 86 -10.86 23.73 18.06
CA PHE A 86 -9.80 24.73 18.02
C PHE A 86 -8.92 24.54 16.79
N ILE A 87 -8.42 25.63 16.23
CA ILE A 87 -7.55 25.56 15.07
C ILE A 87 -6.19 25.01 15.50
N GLY A 88 -5.90 23.79 15.08
CA GLY A 88 -4.66 23.10 15.41
C GLY A 88 -4.50 21.82 14.60
N ARG A 89 -3.41 21.10 14.88
CA ARG A 89 -3.08 19.81 14.26
C ARG A 89 -2.91 18.77 15.36
N ILE A 90 -3.37 17.56 15.13
CA ILE A 90 -3.08 16.42 16.00
C ILE A 90 -2.13 15.49 15.25
N THR A 91 -1.14 14.96 15.96
CA THR A 91 -0.21 13.96 15.43
C THR A 91 -0.06 12.80 16.41
N TRP A 92 0.16 11.61 15.85
CA TRP A 92 0.41 10.41 16.62
C TRP A 92 1.84 9.92 16.41
N THR A 93 2.45 9.44 17.50
CA THR A 93 3.75 8.78 17.48
C THR A 93 3.59 7.39 18.08
N GLY A 94 4.12 6.37 17.41
CA GLY A 94 4.11 4.99 17.90
C GLY A 94 5.11 4.76 19.05
N PRO A 95 5.06 3.58 19.70
CA PRO A 95 5.90 3.26 20.87
C PRO A 95 7.41 3.33 20.61
N SER A 96 7.82 3.09 19.36
CA SER A 96 9.23 3.20 18.92
C SER A 96 9.69 4.64 18.66
N GLY A 97 8.85 5.65 18.92
CA GLY A 97 9.13 7.05 18.58
C GLY A 97 8.91 7.37 17.10
N THR A 98 8.37 6.44 16.32
CA THR A 98 8.12 6.65 14.89
C THR A 98 6.83 7.45 14.66
N PRO A 99 6.86 8.52 13.85
CA PRO A 99 5.66 9.29 13.55
C PRO A 99 4.71 8.47 12.68
N LEU A 100 3.44 8.48 13.04
CA LEU A 100 2.39 7.78 12.28
C LEU A 100 1.67 8.78 11.38
N ARG A 101 1.29 8.32 10.18
CA ARG A 101 0.41 9.11 9.32
C ARG A 101 -0.97 9.23 9.96
N SER A 102 -1.60 10.39 9.79
CA SER A 102 -2.95 10.67 10.28
C SER A 102 -3.80 11.29 9.18
N GLU A 103 -5.10 11.06 9.25
CA GLU A 103 -6.11 11.64 8.36
C GLU A 103 -7.16 12.37 9.21
N VAL A 104 -7.54 13.57 8.79
CA VAL A 104 -8.60 14.33 9.44
C VAL A 104 -9.94 13.93 8.83
N LYS A 105 -10.87 13.44 9.66
CA LYS A 105 -12.25 13.13 9.30
C LYS A 105 -13.20 13.96 10.15
N GLY A 106 -13.69 15.06 9.57
CA GLY A 106 -14.51 16.02 10.30
C GLY A 106 -13.71 16.69 11.42
N LYS A 107 -14.06 16.39 12.68
CA LYS A 107 -13.39 16.93 13.89
C LYS A 107 -12.36 15.96 14.49
N GLU A 108 -12.25 14.76 13.92
CA GLU A 108 -11.40 13.70 14.44
C GLU A 108 -10.15 13.54 13.59
N THR A 109 -9.04 13.21 14.24
CA THR A 109 -7.80 12.79 13.61
C THR A 109 -7.65 11.28 13.81
N LEU A 110 -7.67 10.54 12.71
CA LEU A 110 -7.57 9.09 12.67
C LEU A 110 -6.17 8.67 12.22
N THR A 111 -5.56 7.79 12.99
CA THR A 111 -4.38 7.00 12.60
C THR A 111 -4.73 5.53 12.75
N LYS A 112 -4.13 4.67 11.93
CA LYS A 112 -4.31 3.22 12.09
C LYS A 112 -2.98 2.50 12.21
N VAL A 113 -3.01 1.36 12.88
CA VAL A 113 -1.89 0.42 13.02
C VAL A 113 -2.38 -0.94 12.53
N PRO A 114 -2.21 -1.24 11.23
CA PRO A 114 -2.53 -2.55 10.68
C PRO A 114 -1.63 -3.66 11.24
N ARG A 115 -2.12 -4.91 11.25
CA ARG A 115 -1.38 -6.08 11.75
C ARG A 115 -0.76 -5.86 13.14
N PHE A 116 -1.58 -5.33 14.03
CA PHE A 116 -1.16 -5.01 15.39
C PHE A 116 -0.67 -6.28 16.10
N ASN A 117 0.54 -6.24 16.63
CA ASN A 117 1.18 -7.38 17.28
C ASN A 117 1.95 -6.92 18.54
N ALA A 118 2.65 -7.84 19.20
CA ALA A 118 3.36 -7.55 20.44
C ALA A 118 4.44 -6.46 20.31
N GLU A 119 5.09 -6.35 19.15
CA GLU A 119 6.10 -5.31 18.88
C GLU A 119 5.46 -3.92 18.67
N ASP A 120 4.17 -3.88 18.31
CA ASP A 120 3.40 -2.65 18.17
C ASP A 120 2.73 -2.21 19.49
N GLY A 121 2.76 -3.07 20.52
CA GLY A 121 2.24 -2.76 21.85
C GLY A 121 3.13 -1.77 22.60
N GLY A 122 2.52 -0.91 23.41
CA GLY A 122 3.23 0.08 24.23
C GLY A 122 2.53 1.43 24.31
N THR A 123 3.29 2.46 24.65
CA THR A 123 2.77 3.82 24.84
C THR A 123 2.81 4.60 23.53
N TYR A 124 1.64 4.94 23.02
CA TYR A 124 1.46 5.87 21.90
C TYR A 124 1.37 7.30 22.44
N VAL A 125 1.96 8.26 21.72
CA VAL A 125 1.92 9.67 22.12
C VAL A 125 1.03 10.45 21.16
N CYS A 126 -0.07 10.99 21.67
CA CYS A 126 -0.94 11.92 20.95
C CYS A 126 -0.51 13.35 21.26
N VAL A 127 -0.15 14.12 20.23
CA VAL A 127 0.33 15.50 20.38
C VAL A 127 -0.60 16.45 19.66
N PHE A 128 -1.16 17.40 20.40
CA PHE A 128 -1.90 18.53 19.87
C PHE A 128 -0.99 19.75 19.68
N HIS A 129 -1.00 20.31 18.49
CA HIS A 129 -0.25 21.49 18.05
C HIS A 129 -1.24 22.64 17.79
N PRO A 130 -1.50 23.52 18.78
CA PRO A 130 -2.34 24.70 18.59
C PRO A 130 -1.70 25.66 17.56
N LYS A 131 -2.53 26.27 16.69
CA LYS A 131 -2.02 27.10 15.59
C LYS A 131 -1.58 28.51 16.02
N ASP A 132 -2.19 29.11 17.05
CA ASP A 132 -1.85 30.46 17.53
C ASP A 132 -2.23 30.69 19.01
N ASN A 133 -1.48 31.58 19.67
CA ASN A 133 -1.75 32.19 20.99
C ASN A 133 -1.91 31.23 22.18
N SER A 134 -1.21 30.10 22.15
CA SER A 134 -1.11 29.17 23.29
C SER A 134 0.12 29.46 24.14
N SER A 135 0.01 29.30 25.46
CA SER A 135 1.14 29.38 26.39
C SER A 135 2.16 28.24 26.20
N ARG A 136 1.73 27.14 25.57
CA ARG A 136 2.59 26.01 25.19
C ARG A 136 2.49 25.75 23.69
N ALA A 137 3.63 25.43 23.09
CA ALA A 137 3.70 25.06 21.68
C ALA A 137 2.96 23.75 21.38
N THR A 138 2.92 22.81 22.34
CA THR A 138 2.30 21.49 22.18
C THR A 138 1.72 20.94 23.48
N PHE A 139 0.75 20.06 23.36
CA PHE A 139 0.20 19.26 24.47
C PHE A 139 0.27 17.78 24.11
N SER A 140 0.99 17.00 24.91
CA SER A 140 1.23 15.58 24.67
C SER A 140 0.49 14.72 25.69
N PHE A 141 -0.07 13.60 25.22
CA PHE A 141 -0.83 12.66 26.04
C PHE A 141 -0.42 11.23 25.69
N ASP A 142 -0.10 10.47 26.73
CA ASP A 142 0.32 9.09 26.61
C ASP A 142 -0.90 8.16 26.62
N VAL A 143 -0.92 7.23 25.67
CA VAL A 143 -2.00 6.28 25.43
C VAL A 143 -1.39 4.88 25.42
N ALA A 144 -1.54 4.15 26.52
CA ALA A 144 -1.07 2.77 26.63
C ALA A 144 -1.99 1.82 25.84
N VAL A 145 -1.39 1.00 24.97
CA VAL A 145 -2.10 0.00 24.17
C VAL A 145 -1.41 -1.35 24.33
N GLU A 146 -2.12 -2.32 24.87
CA GLU A 146 -1.65 -3.70 25.04
C GLU A 146 -2.34 -4.64 24.06
N VAL A 147 -1.61 -5.60 23.52
CA VAL A 147 -2.18 -6.60 22.60
C VAL A 147 -2.89 -7.71 23.38
N ASP A 148 -4.05 -8.13 22.89
CA ASP A 148 -4.67 -9.37 23.33
C ASP A 148 -3.94 -10.52 22.64
N ALA A 149 -2.99 -11.13 23.33
CA ALA A 149 -2.23 -12.26 22.81
C ALA A 149 -3.05 -13.56 22.69
N ALA A 150 -4.20 -13.64 23.36
CA ALA A 150 -5.08 -14.81 23.33
C ALA A 150 -6.11 -14.73 22.18
N ALA A 151 -6.39 -13.54 21.66
CA ALA A 151 -7.32 -13.33 20.55
C ALA A 151 -6.59 -12.98 19.24
N GLU A 152 -7.04 -13.56 18.13
CA GLU A 152 -6.55 -13.26 16.79
C GLU A 152 -7.67 -12.68 15.91
N ALA A 153 -7.33 -11.68 15.11
CA ALA A 153 -8.27 -11.00 14.24
C ALA A 153 -8.80 -11.94 13.15
N SER A 154 -10.11 -12.16 13.15
CA SER A 154 -10.76 -12.95 12.11
C SER A 154 -11.29 -12.07 10.99
N TYR A 155 -10.72 -12.25 9.80
CA TYR A 155 -11.17 -11.59 8.58
C TYR A 155 -11.98 -12.56 7.71
N THR A 156 -13.18 -12.94 8.15
CA THR A 156 -13.98 -14.00 7.49
C THR A 156 -14.46 -13.64 6.09
N ASN A 157 -14.67 -12.35 5.80
CA ASN A 157 -15.23 -11.90 4.53
C ASN A 157 -14.15 -11.39 3.57
N VAL A 158 -13.80 -12.23 2.59
CA VAL A 158 -12.94 -11.85 1.46
C VAL A 158 -13.81 -11.53 0.25
N THR A 159 -13.83 -10.27 -0.17
CA THR A 159 -14.42 -9.88 -1.45
C THR A 159 -13.44 -10.20 -2.56
N GLN A 160 -13.80 -11.15 -3.42
CA GLN A 160 -12.96 -11.59 -4.54
C GLN A 160 -13.32 -10.82 -5.81
N GLY A 161 -12.32 -10.22 -6.46
CA GLY A 161 -12.43 -9.68 -7.80
C GLY A 161 -12.35 -10.79 -8.86
N HIS A 162 -12.73 -10.44 -10.09
CA HIS A 162 -12.63 -11.35 -11.23
C HIS A 162 -11.16 -11.70 -11.52
N GLN A 163 -10.83 -12.98 -11.65
CA GLN A 163 -9.47 -13.40 -11.96
C GLN A 163 -9.03 -12.93 -13.36
N ILE A 164 -8.00 -12.09 -13.42
CA ILE A 164 -7.41 -11.61 -14.68
C ILE A 164 -6.53 -12.72 -15.25
N SER A 165 -6.70 -13.06 -16.52
CA SER A 165 -5.79 -13.93 -17.28
C SER A 165 -5.10 -13.08 -18.33
N THR A 166 -3.78 -13.00 -18.29
CA THR A 166 -3.03 -12.12 -19.19
C THR A 166 -1.62 -12.59 -19.48
N ALA A 167 -0.99 -11.97 -20.47
CA ALA A 167 0.37 -12.27 -20.89
C ALA A 167 1.20 -11.00 -21.11
N SER A 168 2.51 -11.12 -20.91
CA SER A 168 3.48 -10.05 -21.18
C SER A 168 4.76 -10.59 -21.83
N ILE A 169 5.54 -9.72 -22.45
CA ILE A 169 6.87 -10.02 -22.98
C ILE A 169 7.90 -9.84 -21.85
N ALA A 170 8.86 -10.76 -21.76
CA ALA A 170 9.90 -10.70 -20.73
C ALA A 170 10.68 -9.38 -20.78
N GLY A 171 10.84 -8.73 -19.64
CA GLY A 171 11.54 -7.45 -19.50
C GLY A 171 10.71 -6.20 -19.84
N VAL A 172 9.53 -6.35 -20.44
CA VAL A 172 8.60 -5.24 -20.71
C VAL A 172 7.84 -4.88 -19.43
N PRO A 173 7.71 -3.58 -19.07
CA PRO A 173 6.93 -3.17 -17.91
C PRO A 173 5.50 -3.70 -17.96
N PHE A 174 5.08 -4.36 -16.89
CA PHE A 174 3.75 -4.94 -16.71
C PHE A 174 3.12 -4.36 -15.44
N SER A 175 1.86 -3.93 -15.55
CA SER A 175 1.09 -3.43 -14.41
C SER A 175 0.27 -4.55 -13.77
N LEU A 176 0.58 -4.86 -12.52
CA LEU A 176 -0.19 -5.75 -11.68
C LEU A 176 -1.26 -4.96 -10.93
N SER A 177 -2.51 -5.21 -11.30
CA SER A 177 -3.67 -4.54 -10.70
C SER A 177 -4.05 -5.13 -9.34
N CYS A 178 -4.43 -4.25 -8.42
CA CYS A 178 -5.03 -4.60 -7.13
C CYS A 178 -6.50 -4.17 -7.08
N PRO A 179 -7.28 -4.61 -6.08
CA PRO A 179 -8.65 -4.15 -5.91
C PRO A 179 -8.74 -2.61 -5.87
N PRO A 180 -9.70 -1.99 -6.58
CA PRO A 180 -9.80 -0.54 -6.71
C PRO A 180 -10.47 0.09 -5.47
N ILE A 181 -9.89 -0.14 -4.30
CA ILE A 181 -10.34 0.40 -3.02
C ILE A 181 -9.22 1.20 -2.35
N GLN A 182 -9.59 2.15 -1.49
CA GLN A 182 -8.63 2.87 -0.63
C GLN A 182 -8.36 2.04 0.62
N GLY A 183 -7.34 1.19 0.56
CA GLY A 183 -6.97 0.30 1.65
C GLY A 183 -6.05 0.92 2.69
N ASP A 184 -5.92 0.23 3.82
CA ASP A 184 -5.01 0.56 4.92
C ASP A 184 -3.62 -0.05 4.69
N TYR A 185 -3.58 -1.27 4.15
CA TYR A 185 -2.34 -1.94 3.76
C TYR A 185 -2.59 -2.95 2.64
N VAL A 186 -1.50 -3.38 2.02
CA VAL A 186 -1.53 -4.33 0.90
C VAL A 186 -0.49 -5.44 1.09
N GLN A 187 -0.85 -6.66 0.72
CA GLN A 187 0.04 -7.81 0.60
C GLN A 187 -0.09 -8.39 -0.80
N VAL A 188 1.05 -8.70 -1.43
CA VAL A 188 1.08 -9.36 -2.74
C VAL A 188 1.69 -10.74 -2.56
N TYR A 189 0.97 -11.74 -3.05
CA TYR A 189 1.40 -13.13 -3.07
C TYR A 189 1.65 -13.60 -4.50
N TRP A 190 2.52 -14.58 -4.65
CA TRP A 190 2.84 -15.20 -5.93
C TRP A 190 3.00 -16.71 -5.82
N GLN A 191 2.57 -17.39 -6.87
CA GLN A 191 2.69 -18.82 -7.02
C GLN A 191 3.24 -19.15 -8.42
N ASN A 192 4.34 -19.89 -8.47
CA ASN A 192 4.80 -20.48 -9.72
C ASN A 192 3.91 -21.68 -10.07
N MET A 193 3.05 -21.49 -11.06
CA MET A 193 2.07 -22.49 -11.51
C MET A 193 2.72 -23.68 -12.21
N ASP A 194 3.86 -23.47 -12.87
CA ASP A 194 4.53 -24.51 -13.65
C ASP A 194 5.27 -25.51 -12.74
N LYS A 195 5.81 -25.02 -11.63
CA LYS A 195 6.53 -25.81 -10.61
C LYS A 195 5.64 -26.28 -9.45
N LYS A 196 4.34 -25.97 -9.48
CA LYS A 196 3.37 -26.23 -8.39
C LYS A 196 3.93 -25.83 -7.01
N GLN A 197 4.62 -24.70 -6.94
CA GLN A 197 5.18 -24.23 -5.67
C GLN A 197 4.08 -23.73 -4.74
N GLU A 198 4.37 -23.72 -3.44
CA GLU A 198 3.54 -23.03 -2.46
C GLU A 198 3.47 -21.52 -2.75
N ILE A 199 2.35 -20.93 -2.36
CA ILE A 199 2.12 -19.49 -2.47
C ILE A 199 3.08 -18.76 -1.52
N LYS A 200 3.80 -17.76 -2.03
CA LYS A 200 4.76 -16.96 -1.24
C LYS A 200 4.33 -15.50 -1.21
N GLN A 201 4.41 -14.87 -0.04
CA GLN A 201 4.28 -13.41 0.05
C GLN A 201 5.51 -12.76 -0.60
N LEU A 202 5.32 -11.92 -1.61
CA LEU A 202 6.38 -11.18 -2.28
C LEU A 202 6.59 -9.80 -1.70
N TYR A 203 5.50 -9.12 -1.34
CA TYR A 203 5.54 -7.71 -0.99
C TYR A 203 4.48 -7.40 0.05
N GLN A 204 4.80 -6.48 0.96
CA GLN A 204 3.82 -5.84 1.82
C GLN A 204 4.11 -4.35 1.93
N TYR A 205 3.06 -3.55 2.06
CA TYR A 205 3.18 -2.13 2.34
C TYR A 205 2.07 -1.67 3.27
N ASP A 206 2.48 -0.99 4.34
CA ASP A 206 1.63 -0.31 5.31
C ASP A 206 1.73 1.19 5.09
N ARG A 207 0.62 1.82 4.67
CA ARG A 207 0.61 3.25 4.35
C ARG A 207 0.60 4.15 5.59
N TRP A 208 0.21 3.63 6.75
CA TRP A 208 0.08 4.40 7.97
C TRP A 208 1.43 4.56 8.69
N ARG A 209 2.27 3.51 8.63
CA ARG A 209 3.66 3.50 9.10
C ARG A 209 4.69 3.83 8.00
N ASP A 210 4.25 3.95 6.76
CA ASP A 210 5.09 4.06 5.54
C ASP A 210 6.18 2.97 5.48
N SER A 211 5.83 1.77 5.95
CA SER A 211 6.74 0.62 6.02
C SER A 211 6.50 -0.32 4.85
N GLN A 212 7.57 -0.81 4.24
CA GLN A 212 7.53 -1.80 3.17
C GLN A 212 8.48 -2.96 3.45
N GLU A 213 8.05 -4.16 3.05
CA GLU A 213 8.90 -5.35 3.03
C GLU A 213 8.76 -6.02 1.66
N GLN A 214 9.89 -6.40 1.08
CA GLN A 214 9.92 -7.14 -0.18
C GLN A 214 10.79 -8.38 -0.02
N LYS A 215 10.19 -9.55 -0.28
CA LYS A 215 10.86 -10.84 -0.21
C LYS A 215 11.49 -11.19 -1.56
N LYS A 216 12.36 -12.20 -1.56
CA LYS A 216 13.03 -12.70 -2.77
C LYS A 216 12.00 -13.20 -3.80
N GLY A 217 12.12 -12.73 -5.03
CA GLY A 217 11.21 -13.08 -6.13
C GLY A 217 11.12 -11.97 -7.18
N PRO A 218 10.03 -11.93 -7.96
CA PRO A 218 9.77 -10.87 -8.92
C PRO A 218 9.82 -9.49 -8.25
N VAL A 219 10.52 -8.54 -8.89
CA VAL A 219 10.69 -7.20 -8.31
C VAL A 219 9.47 -6.34 -8.60
N LEU A 220 8.72 -6.00 -7.55
CA LEU A 220 7.57 -5.10 -7.63
C LEU A 220 7.98 -3.66 -7.28
N LYS A 221 7.50 -2.71 -8.05
CA LYS A 221 7.57 -1.26 -7.75
C LYS A 221 6.16 -0.71 -7.67
N ARG A 222 5.92 0.32 -6.87
CA ARG A 222 4.62 1.01 -6.86
C ARG A 222 4.40 1.67 -8.23
N ALA A 223 3.19 1.54 -8.79
CA ALA A 223 2.90 1.97 -10.16
C ALA A 223 2.95 3.49 -10.38
N GLY A 224 2.72 4.29 -9.34
CA GLY A 224 2.60 5.74 -9.46
C GLY A 224 1.24 6.18 -10.04
N PRO A 225 1.09 7.45 -10.43
CA PRO A 225 -0.19 8.01 -10.90
C PRO A 225 -0.83 7.17 -12.02
N PRO A 226 -2.16 6.94 -12.00
CA PRO A 226 -3.16 7.56 -11.11
C PRO A 226 -3.23 6.94 -9.70
N TYR A 227 -2.43 5.92 -9.41
CA TYR A 227 -2.42 5.25 -8.11
C TYR A 227 -1.53 5.98 -7.11
N ASN A 228 -1.99 6.08 -5.88
CA ASN A 228 -1.23 6.64 -4.77
C ASN A 228 -1.33 5.71 -3.54
N ALA A 229 -0.24 5.01 -3.27
CA ALA A 229 -0.17 4.08 -2.15
C ALA A 229 -0.33 4.78 -0.79
N GLN A 230 0.05 6.06 -0.69
CA GLN A 230 -0.10 6.83 0.54
C GLN A 230 -1.57 7.12 0.87
N THR A 231 -2.43 7.23 -0.16
CA THR A 231 -3.89 7.38 0.00
C THR A 231 -4.63 6.05 -0.06
N GLY A 232 -3.91 4.92 0.01
CA GLY A 232 -4.49 3.58 0.01
C GLY A 232 -4.84 3.01 -1.37
N SER A 233 -4.49 3.71 -2.47
CA SER A 233 -4.70 3.22 -3.83
C SER A 233 -3.47 2.45 -4.30
N PHE A 234 -3.59 1.13 -4.40
CA PHE A 234 -2.47 0.24 -4.67
C PHE A 234 -2.47 -0.29 -6.10
N SER A 235 -1.30 -0.29 -6.73
CA SER A 235 -1.01 -0.98 -7.98
C SER A 235 0.51 -1.10 -8.12
N PHE A 236 0.97 -2.13 -8.84
CA PHE A 236 2.38 -2.44 -8.96
C PHE A 236 2.84 -2.48 -10.41
N LEU A 237 4.08 -2.08 -10.65
CA LEU A 237 4.80 -2.18 -11.90
C LEU A 237 5.94 -3.18 -11.72
N MET A 238 6.09 -4.09 -12.68
CA MET A 238 7.17 -5.07 -12.68
C MET A 238 7.70 -5.31 -14.08
N LYS A 239 8.93 -5.83 -14.19
CA LYS A 239 9.51 -6.28 -15.47
C LYS A 239 9.70 -7.80 -15.36
N PRO A 240 8.68 -8.60 -15.73
CA PRO A 240 8.71 -10.03 -15.46
C PRO A 240 9.74 -10.73 -16.32
N LEU A 241 10.39 -11.74 -15.75
CA LEU A 241 11.13 -12.77 -16.47
C LEU A 241 10.23 -13.98 -16.73
N VAL A 242 10.69 -14.95 -17.52
CA VAL A 242 9.87 -16.13 -17.86
C VAL A 242 9.49 -16.90 -16.59
N GLU A 243 10.45 -17.06 -15.68
CA GLU A 243 10.31 -17.70 -14.38
C GLU A 243 9.36 -16.98 -13.40
N ASP A 244 9.08 -15.69 -13.63
CA ASP A 244 8.17 -14.89 -12.83
C ASP A 244 6.70 -15.10 -13.23
N GLY A 245 6.43 -15.82 -14.32
CA GLY A 245 5.07 -16.20 -14.69
C GLY A 245 4.41 -17.07 -13.62
N GLY A 246 3.08 -16.94 -13.50
CA GLY A 246 2.34 -17.63 -12.46
C GLY A 246 1.08 -16.89 -12.02
N LEU A 247 0.60 -17.23 -10.84
CA LEU A 247 -0.57 -16.61 -10.21
C LEU A 247 -0.10 -15.56 -9.20
N TYR A 248 -0.50 -14.31 -9.41
CA TYR A 248 -0.34 -13.21 -8.48
C TYR A 248 -1.67 -12.96 -7.76
N ILE A 249 -1.63 -12.73 -6.46
CA ILE A 249 -2.80 -12.40 -5.65
C ILE A 249 -2.48 -11.11 -4.89
N CYS A 250 -3.15 -10.03 -5.24
CA CYS A 250 -3.06 -8.77 -4.50
C CYS A 250 -4.19 -8.70 -3.48
N MET A 251 -3.85 -8.74 -2.20
CA MET A 251 -4.79 -8.58 -1.08
C MET A 251 -4.68 -7.18 -0.50
N VAL A 252 -5.79 -6.43 -0.54
CA VAL A 252 -5.90 -5.12 0.07
C VAL A 252 -6.84 -5.20 1.25
N TYR A 253 -6.39 -4.66 2.37
CA TYR A 253 -7.10 -4.71 3.64
C TYR A 253 -7.62 -3.32 3.97
N PHE A 254 -8.87 -3.26 4.38
CA PHE A 254 -9.52 -2.01 4.77
C PHE A 254 -10.41 -2.26 5.98
N ASN A 255 -10.05 -1.69 7.13
CA ASN A 255 -10.61 -2.04 8.43
C ASN A 255 -10.63 -3.58 8.59
N ASN A 256 -11.82 -4.14 8.84
CA ASN A 256 -12.02 -5.56 9.10
C ASN A 256 -12.35 -6.36 7.82
N LYS A 257 -12.14 -5.79 6.64
CA LYS A 257 -12.49 -6.39 5.34
C LYS A 257 -11.25 -6.64 4.50
N ARG A 258 -11.30 -7.74 3.73
CA ARG A 258 -10.26 -8.13 2.79
C ARG A 258 -10.80 -8.12 1.38
N TYR A 259 -10.01 -7.57 0.47
CA TYR A 259 -10.31 -7.51 -0.95
C TYR A 259 -9.18 -8.19 -1.70
N SER A 260 -9.51 -9.08 -2.63
CA SER A 260 -8.51 -9.86 -3.36
C SER A 260 -8.68 -9.68 -4.86
N GLN A 261 -7.58 -9.43 -5.56
CA GLN A 261 -7.50 -9.41 -7.02
C GLN A 261 -6.45 -10.40 -7.48
N SER A 262 -6.87 -11.42 -8.23
CA SER A 262 -5.99 -12.45 -8.77
C SER A 262 -5.62 -12.16 -10.22
N THR A 263 -4.35 -12.34 -10.58
CA THR A 263 -3.83 -12.18 -11.94
C THR A 263 -2.96 -13.38 -12.31
N LYS A 264 -3.38 -14.15 -13.32
CA LYS A 264 -2.57 -15.20 -13.94
C LYS A 264 -1.77 -14.61 -15.08
N LEU A 265 -0.45 -14.57 -14.93
CA LEU A 265 0.49 -13.98 -15.88
C LEU A 265 1.29 -15.06 -16.59
N SER A 266 1.19 -15.10 -17.92
CA SER A 266 2.11 -15.84 -18.80
C SER A 266 3.17 -14.89 -19.35
N VAL A 267 4.43 -15.31 -19.34
CA VAL A 267 5.53 -14.43 -19.81
C VAL A 267 6.22 -15.08 -21.01
N LEU A 268 6.35 -14.34 -22.11
CA LEU A 268 6.94 -14.80 -23.37
C LEU A 268 8.36 -14.25 -23.56
N LYS A 269 9.31 -15.08 -24.01
CA LYS A 269 10.66 -14.64 -24.40
C LYS A 269 11.19 -15.41 -25.61
N GLY A 270 11.42 -14.69 -26.71
CA GLY A 270 12.14 -15.21 -27.88
C GLY A 270 13.65 -15.04 -27.72
N ILE A 271 14.44 -16.11 -27.90
CA ILE A 271 15.89 -16.09 -27.83
C ILE A 271 16.48 -16.98 -28.95
N PRO A 272 17.49 -16.50 -29.71
CA PRO A 272 18.26 -17.35 -30.61
C PRO A 272 19.23 -18.26 -29.84
N SER A 273 19.35 -19.51 -30.26
CA SER A 273 20.33 -20.48 -29.76
C SER A 273 21.11 -21.03 -30.96
N PRO A 274 22.32 -20.49 -31.24
CA PRO A 274 23.14 -20.97 -32.34
C PRO A 274 23.70 -22.37 -32.05
N LYS A 275 23.69 -23.22 -33.08
CA LYS A 275 24.36 -24.54 -33.13
C LYS A 275 25.36 -24.54 -34.29
N SER A 276 26.18 -25.57 -34.38
CA SER A 276 27.22 -25.68 -35.41
C SER A 276 26.67 -25.69 -36.84
N THR A 277 25.49 -26.27 -37.06
CA THR A 277 24.87 -26.44 -38.40
C THR A 277 23.48 -25.82 -38.53
N SER A 278 22.91 -25.33 -37.44
CA SER A 278 21.56 -24.75 -37.40
C SER A 278 21.48 -23.58 -36.42
N LEU A 279 20.51 -22.70 -36.64
CA LEU A 279 20.09 -21.69 -35.68
C LEU A 279 18.72 -22.10 -35.12
N HIS A 280 18.64 -22.32 -33.82
CA HIS A 280 17.37 -22.60 -33.15
C HIS A 280 16.77 -21.28 -32.65
N LEU A 281 15.57 -20.95 -33.09
CA LEU A 281 14.79 -19.88 -32.46
C LEU A 281 13.96 -20.50 -31.35
N CYS A 282 14.37 -20.23 -30.11
CA CYS A 282 13.69 -20.72 -28.92
C CYS A 282 12.68 -19.66 -28.45
N CYS A 283 11.43 -20.08 -28.25
CA CYS A 283 10.40 -19.26 -27.66
C CYS A 283 9.97 -19.85 -26.33
N TYR A 284 10.48 -19.27 -25.24
CA TYR A 284 10.18 -19.67 -23.88
C TYR A 284 8.89 -19.00 -23.41
N TYR A 285 8.08 -19.76 -22.68
CA TYR A 285 6.88 -19.23 -22.05
C TYR A 285 6.54 -19.93 -20.75
N SER A 286 5.77 -19.25 -19.90
CA SER A 286 5.36 -19.73 -18.57
C SER A 286 3.84 -19.73 -18.38
N ALA A 287 3.39 -20.32 -17.27
CA ALA A 287 2.00 -20.54 -16.92
C ALA A 287 1.24 -21.25 -18.06
N TRP A 288 1.76 -22.39 -18.50
CA TRP A 288 1.27 -23.11 -19.69
C TRP A 288 -0.19 -23.55 -19.58
N SER A 289 -0.72 -23.69 -18.37
CA SER A 289 -2.11 -24.12 -18.11
C SER A 289 -3.18 -23.15 -18.67
N GLN A 290 -2.85 -21.87 -18.87
CA GLN A 290 -3.73 -20.87 -19.49
C GLN A 290 -3.40 -20.58 -20.97
N VAL A 291 -2.34 -21.18 -21.52
CA VAL A 291 -1.94 -21.01 -22.91
C VAL A 291 -2.78 -21.94 -23.80
N GLN A 292 -3.33 -21.40 -24.89
CA GLN A 292 -4.06 -22.15 -25.91
C GLN A 292 -3.11 -22.62 -27.01
N GLN A 293 -2.27 -21.70 -27.52
CA GLN A 293 -1.37 -21.99 -28.63
C GLN A 293 -0.11 -21.14 -28.53
N VAL A 294 1.01 -21.71 -28.96
CA VAL A 294 2.28 -21.02 -29.13
C VAL A 294 2.95 -21.48 -30.43
N GLY A 295 3.62 -20.59 -31.14
CA GLY A 295 4.36 -20.98 -32.33
C GLY A 295 5.08 -19.85 -33.05
N TRP A 296 6.01 -20.24 -33.91
CA TRP A 296 6.74 -19.33 -34.80
C TRP A 296 6.05 -19.19 -36.15
N THR A 297 6.07 -17.98 -36.69
CA THR A 297 5.72 -17.66 -38.08
C THR A 297 6.88 -16.93 -38.76
N TYR A 298 7.03 -17.11 -40.06
CA TYR A 298 8.06 -16.44 -40.87
C TYR A 298 7.38 -15.46 -41.83
N GLN A 299 7.78 -14.18 -41.79
CA GLN A 299 7.23 -13.11 -42.64
C GLN A 299 5.69 -13.06 -42.69
N ASN A 300 5.02 -13.31 -41.56
CA ASN A 300 3.55 -13.39 -41.44
C ASN A 300 2.88 -14.42 -42.36
N ARG A 301 3.64 -15.28 -43.03
CA ARG A 301 3.13 -16.42 -43.76
C ARG A 301 3.18 -17.63 -42.83
N HIS A 302 2.07 -18.35 -42.73
CA HIS A 302 2.03 -19.68 -42.10
C HIS A 302 2.74 -20.72 -42.97
N HIS A 303 3.96 -20.42 -43.46
CA HIS A 303 4.83 -21.51 -43.87
C HIS A 303 5.08 -22.33 -42.61
N ALA A 304 4.68 -23.59 -42.65
CA ALA A 304 4.84 -24.54 -41.57
C ALA A 304 6.33 -24.75 -41.30
N LEU A 305 6.95 -23.82 -40.58
CA LEU A 305 8.10 -24.12 -39.75
C LEU A 305 7.67 -25.32 -38.93
N GLN A 306 8.38 -26.45 -39.07
CA GLN A 306 8.04 -27.69 -38.38
C GLN A 306 7.88 -27.35 -36.90
N ARG A 307 6.63 -27.36 -36.43
CA ARG A 307 6.27 -26.96 -35.06
C ARG A 307 6.75 -28.07 -34.15
N PHE A 308 7.92 -27.91 -33.58
CA PHE A 308 8.40 -28.80 -32.54
C PHE A 308 8.13 -28.13 -31.19
N SER A 309 7.12 -28.62 -30.47
CA SER A 309 6.97 -28.38 -29.02
C SER A 309 7.34 -29.65 -28.25
N PRO A 310 8.62 -30.05 -28.17
CA PRO A 310 8.99 -31.27 -27.44
C PRO A 310 8.99 -31.05 -25.92
N ARG A 311 8.87 -29.81 -25.42
CA ARG A 311 8.94 -29.48 -23.99
C ARG A 311 7.91 -28.41 -23.59
N ILE A 312 7.26 -28.64 -22.45
CA ILE A 312 6.38 -27.66 -21.80
C ILE A 312 7.13 -26.34 -21.63
N GLY A 313 6.53 -25.23 -22.04
CA GLY A 313 7.14 -23.91 -21.90
C GLY A 313 8.18 -23.56 -22.96
N LEU A 314 8.26 -24.32 -24.07
CA LEU A 314 9.20 -24.06 -25.16
C LEU A 314 8.65 -24.41 -26.55
N ALA A 315 8.66 -23.44 -27.47
CA ALA A 315 8.44 -23.64 -28.90
C ALA A 315 9.73 -23.35 -29.69
N ILE A 316 10.14 -24.27 -30.56
CA ILE A 316 11.40 -24.16 -31.31
C ILE A 316 11.11 -24.10 -32.80
N ALA A 317 11.79 -23.19 -33.51
CA ALA A 317 11.92 -23.23 -34.96
C ALA A 317 13.40 -23.43 -35.34
N ASN A 318 13.66 -24.36 -36.27
CA ASN A 318 15.01 -24.67 -36.73
C ASN A 318 15.27 -24.01 -38.08
N ILE A 319 16.42 -23.36 -38.20
CA ILE A 319 16.85 -22.69 -39.44
C ILE A 319 18.22 -23.26 -39.81
N SER A 320 18.33 -23.80 -41.03
CA SER A 320 19.59 -24.35 -41.53
C SER A 320 20.62 -23.25 -41.77
N LEU A 321 21.89 -23.52 -41.45
CA LEU A 321 23.01 -22.68 -41.82
C LEU A 321 23.66 -23.18 -43.13
N PRO A 322 24.20 -22.30 -43.99
CA PRO A 322 24.26 -20.85 -43.85
C PRO A 322 22.92 -20.15 -44.08
N ILE A 323 22.72 -18.99 -43.45
CA ILE A 323 21.52 -18.16 -43.67
C ILE A 323 21.48 -17.71 -45.14
N SER A 324 20.35 -17.94 -45.79
CA SER A 324 20.07 -17.61 -47.19
C SER A 324 19.11 -16.43 -47.29
N ALA A 325 18.95 -15.85 -48.49
CA ALA A 325 17.95 -14.80 -48.71
C ALA A 325 16.52 -15.27 -48.39
N ASN A 326 16.25 -16.58 -48.52
CA ASN A 326 14.94 -17.20 -48.25
C ASN A 326 14.70 -17.50 -46.76
N THR A 327 15.75 -17.44 -45.92
CA THR A 327 15.68 -17.68 -44.47
C THR A 327 16.05 -16.45 -43.65
N ALA A 328 16.48 -15.37 -44.31
CA ALA A 328 16.59 -14.06 -43.69
C ALA A 328 15.21 -13.39 -43.59
N GLY A 329 14.99 -12.61 -42.54
CA GLY A 329 13.74 -11.89 -42.32
C GLY A 329 13.21 -11.99 -40.90
N ASN A 330 11.94 -11.61 -40.74
CA ASN A 330 11.28 -11.53 -39.44
C ASN A 330 10.63 -12.86 -39.09
N TYR A 331 11.01 -13.36 -37.91
CA TYR A 331 10.41 -14.50 -37.27
C TYR A 331 9.61 -14.02 -36.07
N THR A 332 8.33 -14.36 -36.02
CA THR A 332 7.44 -13.90 -34.95
C THR A 332 7.02 -15.10 -34.10
N CYS A 333 7.37 -15.09 -32.83
CA CYS A 333 6.78 -16.04 -31.88
C CYS A 333 5.50 -15.46 -31.33
N THR A 334 4.40 -16.19 -31.50
CA THR A 334 3.07 -15.78 -31.04
C THR A 334 2.63 -16.68 -29.89
N LEU A 335 2.10 -16.09 -28.82
CA LEU A 335 1.46 -16.78 -27.70
C LEU A 335 0.02 -16.32 -27.59
N ARG A 336 -0.90 -17.27 -27.69
CA ARG A 336 -2.35 -17.07 -27.55
C ARG A 336 -2.85 -17.76 -26.30
N LEU A 337 -3.54 -16.99 -25.45
CA LEU A 337 -4.18 -17.47 -24.24
C LEU A 337 -5.58 -18.02 -24.52
N LYS A 338 -6.10 -18.85 -23.59
CA LYS A 338 -7.46 -19.42 -23.67
C LYS A 338 -8.58 -18.36 -23.66
N ASN A 339 -8.32 -17.18 -23.12
CA ASN A 339 -9.25 -16.05 -23.15
C ASN A 339 -9.21 -15.26 -24.47
N GLY A 340 -8.41 -15.69 -25.45
CA GLY A 340 -8.27 -15.04 -26.74
C GLY A 340 -7.23 -13.92 -26.80
N GLN A 341 -6.61 -13.52 -25.67
CA GLN A 341 -5.51 -12.55 -25.70
C GLN A 341 -4.30 -13.13 -26.43
N GLU A 342 -3.67 -12.32 -27.28
CA GLU A 342 -2.50 -12.68 -28.06
C GLU A 342 -1.37 -11.68 -27.83
N ILE A 343 -0.15 -12.19 -27.66
CA ILE A 343 1.08 -11.40 -27.60
C ILE A 343 2.13 -12.03 -28.51
N TRP A 344 3.11 -11.26 -28.95
CA TRP A 344 4.17 -11.76 -29.83
C TRP A 344 5.52 -11.12 -29.57
N ALA A 345 6.59 -11.84 -29.92
CA ALA A 345 7.96 -11.35 -29.93
C ALA A 345 8.55 -11.53 -31.32
N VAL A 346 9.16 -10.49 -31.87
CA VAL A 346 9.75 -10.50 -33.22
C VAL A 346 11.26 -10.60 -33.12
N TYR A 347 11.82 -11.52 -33.90
CA TYR A 347 13.24 -11.71 -34.04
C TYR A 347 13.66 -11.59 -35.50
N THR A 348 14.64 -10.74 -35.78
CA THR A 348 15.06 -10.46 -37.16
C THR A 348 16.39 -11.14 -37.44
N ILE A 349 16.39 -11.99 -38.46
CA ILE A 349 17.61 -12.63 -38.97
C ILE A 349 18.09 -11.86 -40.19
N THR A 350 19.31 -11.35 -40.11
CA THR A 350 19.97 -10.64 -41.22
C THR A 350 20.97 -11.54 -41.94
N LEU A 351 21.15 -11.31 -43.24
CA LEU A 351 22.20 -11.98 -44.01
C LEU A 351 23.59 -11.67 -43.44
N PRO A 352 24.54 -12.62 -43.49
CA PRO A 352 25.92 -12.34 -43.15
C PRO A 352 26.49 -11.28 -44.12
N THR A 353 26.98 -10.16 -43.58
CA THR A 353 27.73 -9.16 -44.35
C THR A 353 29.04 -9.76 -44.86
N LYS A 354 29.39 -9.51 -46.13
CA LYS A 354 30.65 -9.96 -46.74
C LYS A 354 31.82 -9.56 -45.83
N GLY A 355 32.46 -10.54 -45.18
CA GLY A 355 33.63 -10.35 -44.31
C GLY A 355 33.36 -10.12 -42.82
N GLY A 356 32.11 -10.20 -42.32
CA GLY A 356 31.78 -9.91 -40.92
C GLY A 356 31.01 -11.02 -40.19
N ARG A 357 31.25 -11.16 -38.88
CA ARG A 357 30.52 -12.04 -37.94
C ARG A 357 29.00 -11.86 -38.08
N GLN A 358 28.26 -12.98 -38.07
CA GLN A 358 26.79 -12.99 -38.08
C GLN A 358 26.23 -12.13 -36.93
N SER A 359 25.35 -11.19 -37.26
CA SER A 359 24.66 -10.33 -36.28
C SER A 359 23.23 -10.83 -36.05
N PHE A 360 22.84 -10.82 -34.78
CA PHE A 360 21.62 -11.42 -34.26
C PHE A 360 20.97 -10.36 -33.37
N ARG A 361 19.86 -9.74 -33.82
CA ARG A 361 19.24 -8.63 -33.08
C ARG A 361 17.75 -8.88 -32.82
N PRO A 362 17.29 -8.80 -31.56
CA PRO A 362 15.86 -8.69 -31.28
C PRO A 362 15.33 -7.35 -31.82
N ALA A 363 14.16 -7.36 -32.45
CA ALA A 363 13.44 -6.12 -32.77
C ALA A 363 12.65 -5.73 -31.51
N LEU A 364 12.82 -4.48 -31.04
CA LEU A 364 12.07 -3.91 -29.93
C LEU A 364 10.63 -3.63 -30.33
#